data_AF-A0ABD0NLA9-F1
#
_entry.id   AF-A0ABD0NLA9-F1
#
_cell.length_a   1.000
_cell.length_b   1.000
_cell.length_c   1.000
_cell.angle_alpha   90.00
_cell.angle_beta   90.00
_cell.angle_gamma   90.00
#
_symmetry.space_group_name_H-M   'P 1'
#
loop_
_entity.id
_entity.type
_entity.pdbx_description
1 polymer ?
#
loop_
_entity_poly.entity_id
_entity_poly.type
_entity_poly.pdbx_seq_one_letter_code
_entity_poly.pdbx_strand_id
1 'polypeptide(L)' 'EWLRGKNLHQSGAAATMEPVIQAAQLLQVKKKTSQDAEAICSLCTALSLQQ' A
#
# COMPACT_ATOMS: atom_id res chain seq x y z
N GLU A 1 -4.50 14.03 -5.20
CA GLU A 1 -4.47 15.43 -5.71
C GLU A 1 -4.34 15.59 -7.21
N TRP A 2 -3.24 15.18 -7.85
CA TRP A 2 -3.07 15.41 -9.31
C TRP A 2 -4.21 14.80 -10.14
N LEU A 3 -4.58 13.53 -9.90
CA LEU A 3 -5.70 12.87 -10.58
C LEU A 3 -7.02 13.61 -10.37
N ARG A 4 -7.28 14.09 -9.15
CA ARG A 4 -8.47 14.89 -8.84
C ARG A 4 -8.48 16.21 -9.62
N GLY A 5 -7.35 16.92 -9.63
CA GLY A 5 -7.18 18.16 -10.40
C GLY A 5 -7.28 18.00 -11.92
N LYS A 6 -7.16 16.77 -12.43
CA LYS A 6 -7.37 16.41 -13.84
C LYS A 6 -8.72 15.73 -14.11
N ASN A 7 -9.62 15.65 -13.13
CA ASN A 7 -10.89 14.92 -13.22
C ASN A 7 -10.73 13.42 -13.56
N LEU A 8 -9.57 12.83 -13.23
CA LEU A 8 -9.22 11.43 -13.48
C LEU A 8 -9.31 10.56 -12.21
N HIS A 9 -9.86 11.05 -11.11
CA HIS A 9 -9.93 10.29 -9.85
C HIS A 9 -10.70 8.96 -9.96
N GLN A 10 -11.63 8.84 -10.93
CA GLN A 10 -12.38 7.61 -11.23
C GLN A 10 -11.77 6.77 -12.37
N SER A 11 -10.59 7.12 -12.89
CA SER A 11 -9.97 6.39 -14.01
C SER A 11 -9.39 5.02 -13.64
N GLY A 12 -9.35 4.69 -12.35
CA GLY A 12 -8.65 3.50 -11.84
C GLY A 12 -7.14 3.67 -11.72
N ALA A 13 -6.54 4.76 -12.20
CA ALA A 13 -5.10 5.00 -12.13
C ALA A 13 -4.56 5.07 -10.68
N ALA A 14 -5.41 5.40 -9.70
CA ALA A 14 -5.02 5.35 -8.30
C ALA A 14 -4.79 3.91 -7.80
N ALA A 15 -5.59 2.95 -8.28
CA ALA A 15 -5.52 1.56 -7.84
C ALA A 15 -4.22 0.87 -8.30
N THR A 16 -3.66 1.27 -9.45
CA THR A 16 -2.37 0.74 -9.92
C THR A 16 -1.19 1.16 -9.04
N MET A 17 -1.37 2.14 -8.16
CA MET A 17 -0.35 2.57 -7.20
C MET A 17 -0.42 1.82 -5.87
N GLU A 18 -1.44 0.97 -5.65
CA GLU A 18 -1.64 0.25 -4.40
C GLU A 18 -0.39 -0.52 -3.92
N PRO A 19 0.38 -1.24 -4.78
CA PRO A 19 1.62 -1.90 -4.35
C PRO A 19 2.65 -0.92 -3.77
N VAL A 20 2.84 0.24 -4.40
CA VAL A 20 3.77 1.28 -3.93
C VAL A 20 3.28 1.94 -2.65
N ILE A 21 1.97 2.13 -2.51
CA ILE A 21 1.36 2.66 -1.28
C ILE A 21 1.64 1.70 -0.13
N GLN A 22 1.38 0.40 -0.31
CA GLN A 22 1.63 -0.63 0.70
C GLN A 22 3.12 -0.75 1.04
N ALA A 23 4.02 -0.67 0.05
CA ALA A 23 5.47 -0.65 0.30
C ALA A 23 5.89 0.55 1.17
N ALA A 24 5.37 1.75 0.89
CA ALA A 24 5.65 2.94 1.68
C ALA A 24 5.09 2.83 3.11
N GLN A 25 3.92 2.22 3.30
CA GLN A 25 3.35 1.93 4.62
C GLN A 25 4.19 0.89 5.36
N LEU A 26 4.63 -0.18 4.69
CA LEU A 26 5.49 -1.21 5.25
C LEU A 26 6.79 -0.62 5.80
N LEU A 27 7.38 0.37 5.14
CA LEU A 27 8.57 1.06 5.65
C LEU A 27 8.31 1.78 6.99
N GLN A 28 7.08 2.23 7.24
CA GLN A 28 6.72 3.06 8.40
C GLN A 28 6.18 2.26 9.61
N VAL A 29 5.65 1.05 9.41
CA VAL A 29 5.11 0.24 10.52
C VAL A 29 6.20 -0.33 11.44
N LYS A 30 5.81 -0.64 12.68
CA LYS A 30 6.62 -1.41 13.63
C LYS A 30 6.83 -2.84 13.11
N LYS A 31 7.94 -3.48 13.51
CA LYS A 31 8.39 -4.79 12.99
C LYS A 31 9.06 -5.63 14.08
N LYS A 32 8.53 -5.62 15.31
CA LYS A 32 9.19 -6.23 16.47
C LYS A 32 8.46 -7.44 17.02
N THR A 33 7.14 -7.46 16.91
CA THR A 33 6.29 -8.48 17.55
C THR A 33 5.58 -9.35 16.51
N SER A 34 5.09 -10.51 16.94
CA SER A 34 4.21 -11.35 16.11
C SER A 34 2.95 -10.62 15.65
N GLN A 35 2.40 -9.74 16.50
CA GLN A 35 1.25 -8.92 16.16
C GLN A 35 1.59 -7.89 15.08
N ASP A 36 2.81 -7.33 15.08
CA ASP A 36 3.27 -6.47 13.99
C ASP A 36 3.34 -7.26 12.67
N ALA A 37 3.81 -8.51 12.71
CA ALA A 37 3.87 -9.37 11.53
C ALA A 37 2.46 -9.71 10.98
N GLU A 38 1.50 -10.03 11.85
CA GLU A 38 0.12 -10.27 11.45
C GLU A 38 -0.54 -9.02 10.83
N ALA A 39 -0.26 -7.85 11.40
CA ALA A 39 -0.71 -6.58 10.85
C ALA A 39 -0.09 -6.30 9.46
N ILE A 40 1.19 -6.62 9.27
CA ILE A 40 1.87 -6.51 7.97
C ILE A 40 1.22 -7.43 6.93
N CYS A 41 0.95 -8.68 7.27
CA CYS A 41 0.27 -9.62 6.36
C CYS A 41 -1.13 -9.15 5.99
N SER A 42 -1.86 -8.55 6.94
CA SER A 42 -3.20 -8.00 6.69
C SER A 42 -3.17 -6.72 5.85
N LEU A 43 -2.09 -5.92 5.97
CA LEU A 43 -1.89 -4.68 5.24
C LEU A 43 -1.42 -4.92 3.79
N CYS A 44 -0.43 -5.79 3.61
CA CYS A 44 0.32 -5.94 2.36
C CYS A 44 -0.31 -6.95 1.39
N THR A 45 -1.56 -6.72 1.00
CA THR A 45 -2.33 -7.63 0.12
C THR A 45 -2.02 -7.47 -1.38
N ALA A 46 -1.39 -6.36 -1.78
CA ALA A 46 -0.98 -6.05 -3.15
C ALA A 46 0.53 -6.26 -3.39
N LEU A 47 1.25 -6.82 -2.41
CA LEU A 47 2.65 -7.20 -2.51
C LEU A 47 2.79 -8.74 -2.53
N SER A 48 3.74 -9.25 -3.30
CA SER A 48 4.21 -10.62 -3.21
C SER A 48 5.27 -10.77 -2.10
N LEU A 49 5.51 -12.00 -1.64
CA LEU A 49 6.45 -12.29 -0.55
C LEU A 49 7.91 -11.89 -0.85
N GLN A 50 8.28 -11.72 -2.12
CA GLN A 50 9.65 -11.45 -2.54
C GLN A 50 9.96 -9.97 -2.77
N GLN A 51 8.92 -9.12 -2.85
CA GLN A 51 9.07 -7.67 -2.99
C GLN A 51 9.49 -7.03 -1.66
#